data_AF-C1F7B9-F1
#
_entry.id   AF-C1F7B9-F1
#
_cell.length_a   1.000
_cell.length_b   1.000
_cell.length_c   1.000
_cell.angle_alpha   90.00
_cell.angle_beta   90.00
_cell.angle_gamma   90.00
#
_symmetry.space_group_name_H-M   'P 1'
#
loop_
_entity.id
_entity.type
_entity.pdbx_description
1 polymer ?
#
loop_
_entity_poly.entity_id
_entity_poly.type
_entity_poly.pdbx_seq_one_letter_code
_entity_poly.pdbx_strand_id
1 'polypeptide(L)'
;MAFVTMGLATAGTAQMPAKKLMKHPKPCPASWLSLALDPENGTFNGMSHSGTLLVLRNLGPMACTVPALPRLRFEDAHHHPLDVTRKAPVGMHPGPVMLPVVVPPNAELTSRLLWVDGDVFGDSSGSGSSASPEYLRVSLRGPVSAPANSDKNARSLRTAFHGTMYGPKGKPPEYTQTPLRRDPAWCGDRK
;
A
#
# COMPACT_ATOMS: atom_id res chain seq x y z
N MET A 1 -50.97 42.82 -52.92
CA MET A 1 -51.27 41.84 -51.86
C MET A 1 -49.95 41.18 -51.46
N ALA A 2 -49.47 41.46 -50.25
CA ALA A 2 -48.22 40.89 -49.72
C ALA A 2 -48.59 39.77 -48.74
N PHE A 3 -48.13 38.54 -48.99
CA PHE A 3 -48.25 37.42 -48.05
C PHE A 3 -46.90 37.21 -47.37
N VAL A 4 -46.90 37.43 -46.05
CA VAL A 4 -45.79 37.12 -45.15
C VAL A 4 -45.82 35.62 -44.86
N THR A 5 -44.74 34.90 -45.14
CA THR A 5 -44.58 33.49 -44.78
C THR A 5 -43.79 33.38 -43.47
N MET A 6 -44.43 32.81 -42.45
CA MET A 6 -43.87 32.55 -41.13
C MET A 6 -43.21 31.17 -41.14
N GLY A 7 -41.88 31.10 -40.99
CA GLY A 7 -41.15 29.84 -40.84
C GLY A 7 -41.15 29.34 -39.39
N LEU A 8 -41.66 28.14 -39.15
CA LEU A 8 -41.57 27.45 -37.85
C LEU A 8 -40.13 27.03 -37.56
N ALA A 9 -39.62 27.44 -36.40
CA ALA A 9 -38.37 26.94 -35.84
C ALA A 9 -38.60 25.55 -35.20
N THR A 10 -37.92 24.53 -35.73
CA THR A 10 -37.85 23.20 -35.11
C THR A 10 -36.97 23.24 -33.88
N ALA A 11 -37.53 22.91 -32.71
CA ALA A 11 -36.81 22.73 -31.46
C ALA A 11 -35.86 21.52 -31.57
N GLY A 12 -34.55 21.78 -31.57
CA GLY A 12 -33.53 20.76 -31.44
C GLY A 12 -33.53 20.19 -30.03
N THR A 13 -33.84 18.89 -29.91
CA THR A 13 -33.65 18.15 -28.67
C THR A 13 -32.15 18.00 -28.41
N ALA A 14 -31.64 18.82 -27.48
CA ALA A 14 -30.30 18.67 -26.95
C ALA A 14 -30.21 17.34 -26.18
N GLN A 15 -29.63 16.34 -26.82
CA GLN A 15 -29.37 15.03 -26.22
C GLN A 15 -28.15 15.17 -25.30
N MET A 16 -28.38 15.13 -23.98
CA MET A 16 -27.30 15.16 -23.00
C MET A 16 -26.38 13.95 -23.21
N PRO A 17 -25.05 14.11 -23.14
CA PRO A 17 -24.12 13.01 -23.30
C PRO A 17 -24.32 12.00 -22.15
N ALA A 18 -24.55 10.74 -22.52
CA ALA A 18 -24.62 9.63 -21.60
C ALA A 18 -23.37 9.63 -20.70
N LYS A 19 -23.57 9.60 -19.37
CA LYS A 19 -22.50 9.40 -18.40
C LYS A 19 -21.76 8.11 -18.77
N LYS A 20 -20.54 8.24 -19.30
CA LYS A 20 -19.65 7.10 -19.55
C LYS A 20 -19.46 6.35 -18.23
N LEU A 21 -20.01 5.14 -18.14
CA LEU A 21 -19.88 4.29 -16.96
C LEU A 21 -18.38 4.06 -16.72
N MET A 22 -17.79 4.75 -15.75
CA MET A 22 -16.37 4.61 -15.45
C MET A 22 -16.17 3.22 -14.84
N LYS A 23 -15.70 2.28 -15.66
CA LYS A 23 -15.35 0.93 -15.22
C LYS A 23 -14.26 1.06 -14.14
N HIS A 24 -14.60 0.76 -12.89
CA HIS A 24 -13.64 0.77 -11.80
C HIS A 24 -12.44 -0.11 -12.17
N PRO A 25 -11.19 0.39 -12.02
CA PRO A 25 -10.01 -0.38 -12.37
C PRO A 25 -9.98 -1.69 -11.57
N LYS A 26 -9.74 -2.81 -12.28
CA LYS A 26 -9.62 -4.13 -11.65
C LYS A 26 -8.39 -4.16 -10.72
N PRO A 27 -8.37 -5.03 -9.69
CA PRO A 27 -7.18 -5.25 -8.88
C PRO A 27 -5.98 -5.66 -9.72
N CYS A 28 -4.81 -5.11 -9.42
CA CYS A 28 -3.57 -5.40 -10.15
C CYS A 28 -3.24 -6.91 -10.10
N PRO A 29 -2.87 -7.53 -11.23
CA PRO A 29 -2.14 -8.78 -11.22
C PRO A 29 -0.78 -8.59 -10.53
N ALA A 30 -0.29 -9.58 -9.78
CA ALA A 30 1.05 -9.50 -9.20
C ALA A 30 2.13 -9.38 -10.29
N SER A 31 1.93 -10.05 -11.44
CA SER A 31 2.84 -9.99 -12.59
C SER A 31 2.91 -8.62 -13.27
N TRP A 32 2.02 -7.69 -12.95
CA TRP A 32 2.06 -6.32 -13.46
C TRP A 32 2.74 -5.36 -12.49
N LEU A 33 3.11 -5.81 -11.29
CA LEU A 33 3.76 -4.98 -10.30
C LEU A 33 5.23 -5.37 -10.16
N SER A 34 6.11 -4.39 -10.03
CA SER A 34 7.39 -4.59 -9.36
C SER A 34 7.29 -4.12 -7.92
N LEU A 35 8.12 -4.72 -7.07
CA LEU A 35 8.23 -4.41 -5.65
C LEU A 35 9.69 -4.14 -5.33
N ALA A 36 9.97 -3.02 -4.66
CA ALA A 36 11.29 -2.67 -4.15
C ALA A 36 11.19 -2.07 -2.75
N LEU A 37 12.34 -2.06 -2.06
CA LEU A 37 12.56 -1.27 -0.85
C LEU A 37 13.58 -0.21 -1.19
N ASP A 38 13.26 1.04 -0.88
CA ASP A 38 14.15 2.17 -1.06
C ASP A 38 14.47 2.78 0.32
N PRO A 39 15.72 2.71 0.81
CA PRO A 39 16.08 3.31 2.09
C PRO A 39 16.08 4.84 2.04
N GLU A 40 15.93 5.47 0.86
CA GLU A 40 16.07 6.90 0.61
C GLU A 40 17.35 7.45 1.27
N ASN A 41 18.48 6.77 1.07
CA ASN A 41 19.76 7.10 1.69
C ASN A 41 19.72 7.22 3.23
N GLY A 42 18.85 6.46 3.89
CA GLY A 42 18.71 6.46 5.35
C GLY A 42 17.90 7.62 5.91
N THR A 43 17.07 8.28 5.09
CA THR A 43 16.19 9.40 5.51
C THR A 43 15.24 9.01 6.66
N PHE A 44 14.98 7.72 6.83
CA PHE A 44 14.13 7.18 7.88
C PHE A 44 14.88 6.68 9.13
N ASN A 45 16.21 6.81 9.16
CA ASN A 45 17.02 6.29 10.25
C ASN A 45 17.20 7.35 11.34
N GLY A 46 17.16 6.90 12.59
CA GLY A 46 17.47 7.71 13.76
C GLY A 46 18.21 6.91 14.82
N MET A 47 18.27 7.42 16.05
CA MET A 47 19.11 6.83 17.11
C MET A 47 18.78 5.37 17.46
N SER A 48 17.55 4.92 17.21
CA SER A 48 17.11 3.56 17.53
C SER A 48 15.96 3.07 16.65
N HIS A 49 15.81 3.71 15.50
CA HIS A 49 14.83 3.31 14.51
C HIS A 49 15.45 3.31 13.13
N SER A 50 15.03 2.35 12.32
CA SER A 50 15.29 2.31 10.88
C SER A 50 13.98 2.37 10.12
N GLY A 51 14.08 2.70 8.83
CA GLY A 51 12.96 2.64 7.94
C GLY A 51 13.32 2.53 6.47
N THR A 52 12.31 2.33 5.66
CA THR A 52 12.42 2.29 4.19
C THR A 52 11.08 2.64 3.56
N LEU A 53 11.09 3.06 2.29
CA LEU A 53 9.93 3.07 1.43
C LEU A 53 9.69 1.69 0.83
N LEU A 54 8.48 1.18 1.03
CA LEU A 54 7.90 0.16 0.17
C LEU A 54 7.47 0.82 -1.15
N VAL A 55 8.07 0.42 -2.26
CA VAL A 55 7.79 0.95 -3.60
C VAL A 55 7.10 -0.12 -4.45
N LEU A 56 5.90 0.19 -4.94
CA LEU A 56 5.17 -0.63 -5.91
C LEU A 56 5.01 0.14 -7.22
N ARG A 57 5.47 -0.42 -8.33
CA ARG A 57 5.31 0.20 -9.67
C ARG A 57 4.44 -0.67 -10.55
N ASN A 58 3.50 -0.06 -11.27
CA ASN A 58 2.72 -0.76 -12.28
C ASN A 58 3.50 -0.80 -13.61
N LEU A 59 4.01 -1.96 -13.96
CA LEU A 59 4.66 -2.28 -15.24
C LEU A 59 3.66 -2.81 -16.29
N GLY A 60 2.40 -2.99 -15.91
CA GLY A 60 1.35 -3.47 -16.79
C GLY A 60 0.85 -2.41 -17.79
N PRO A 61 0.14 -2.83 -18.84
CA PRO A 61 -0.32 -1.95 -19.91
C PRO A 61 -1.54 -1.09 -19.54
N MET A 62 -2.19 -1.35 -18.39
CA MET A 62 -3.43 -0.68 -17.99
C MET A 62 -3.40 -0.24 -16.53
N ALA A 63 -4.22 0.77 -16.21
CA ALA A 63 -4.45 1.16 -14.83
C ALA A 63 -5.15 0.04 -14.05
N CYS A 64 -4.75 -0.15 -12.81
CA CYS A 64 -5.31 -1.15 -11.91
C CYS A 64 -5.38 -0.61 -10.46
N THR A 65 -5.93 -1.40 -9.53
CA THR A 65 -6.05 -1.02 -8.11
C THR A 65 -5.22 -1.89 -7.17
N VAL A 66 -4.68 -1.27 -6.12
CA VAL A 66 -3.95 -1.93 -5.02
C VAL A 66 -4.62 -1.51 -3.70
N PRO A 67 -4.78 -2.39 -2.70
CA PRO A 67 -5.25 -1.97 -1.38
C PRO A 67 -4.37 -0.86 -0.82
N ALA A 68 -4.95 0.18 -0.21
CA ALA A 68 -4.16 1.26 0.38
C ALA A 68 -3.26 0.79 1.53
N LEU A 69 -3.59 -0.33 2.19
CA LEU A 69 -2.76 -0.91 3.24
C LEU A 69 -2.62 -2.42 2.99
N PRO A 70 -1.73 -2.84 2.06
CA PRO A 70 -1.53 -4.25 1.79
C PRO A 70 -0.94 -4.94 3.02
N ARG A 71 -1.19 -6.24 3.15
CA ARG A 71 -0.64 -7.03 4.25
C ARG A 71 0.83 -7.31 3.99
N LEU A 72 1.67 -7.06 4.98
CA LEU A 72 3.09 -7.41 4.95
C LEU A 72 3.34 -8.65 5.83
N ARG A 73 4.24 -9.52 5.38
CA ARG A 73 4.76 -10.66 6.13
C ARG A 73 6.27 -10.69 5.98
N PHE A 74 6.96 -10.71 7.11
CA PHE A 74 8.40 -10.87 7.18
C PHE A 74 8.75 -12.35 7.19
N GLU A 75 9.79 -12.74 6.45
CA GLU A 75 10.19 -14.13 6.28
C GLU A 75 11.69 -14.33 6.49
N ASP A 76 12.07 -15.51 6.95
CA ASP A 76 13.46 -15.96 7.05
C ASP A 76 14.03 -16.42 5.68
N ALA A 77 15.29 -16.86 5.65
CA ALA A 77 15.98 -17.42 4.48
C ALA A 77 15.21 -18.54 3.77
N HIS A 78 14.47 -19.34 4.56
CA HIS A 78 13.71 -20.50 4.10
C HIS A 78 12.26 -20.14 3.76
N HIS A 79 11.91 -18.85 3.79
CA HIS A 79 10.58 -18.30 3.56
C HIS A 79 9.53 -18.67 4.61
N HIS A 80 9.95 -19.03 5.82
CA HIS A 80 9.06 -19.19 6.95
C HIS A 80 8.64 -17.82 7.51
N PRO A 81 7.39 -17.68 7.99
CA PRO A 81 6.95 -16.46 8.67
C PRO A 81 7.81 -16.17 9.90
N LEU A 82 8.21 -14.92 10.06
CA LEU A 82 8.66 -14.40 11.34
C LEU A 82 7.49 -13.75 12.09
N ASP A 83 7.52 -13.84 13.42
CA ASP A 83 6.53 -13.22 14.29
C ASP A 83 6.83 -11.73 14.43
N VAL A 84 6.30 -10.94 13.50
CA VAL A 84 6.44 -9.48 13.44
C VAL A 84 5.06 -8.88 13.24
N THR A 85 4.71 -7.89 14.09
CA THR A 85 3.35 -7.35 14.13
C THR A 85 3.29 -5.90 13.65
N ARG A 86 2.26 -5.55 12.88
CA ARG A 86 2.02 -4.14 12.54
C ARG A 86 1.41 -3.44 13.74
N LYS A 87 2.03 -2.36 14.21
CA LYS A 87 1.47 -1.50 15.24
C LYS A 87 0.17 -0.85 14.73
N ALA A 88 -0.92 -1.08 15.45
CA ALA A 88 -2.21 -0.48 15.13
C ALA A 88 -2.18 1.04 15.41
N PRO A 89 -2.81 1.87 14.56
CA PRO A 89 -3.02 3.28 14.88
C PRO A 89 -3.82 3.41 16.17
N VAL A 90 -3.32 4.19 17.13
CA VAL A 90 -3.99 4.46 18.40
C VAL A 90 -5.11 5.48 18.16
N GLY A 91 -6.32 5.23 18.66
CA GLY A 91 -7.35 6.27 18.83
C GLY A 91 -8.45 6.40 17.77
N MET A 92 -8.66 5.44 16.86
CA MET A 92 -9.82 5.47 15.93
C MET A 92 -10.48 4.10 15.78
N HIS A 93 -11.62 3.88 16.46
CA HIS A 93 -12.51 2.74 16.23
C HIS A 93 -13.97 3.21 16.11
N PRO A 94 -14.66 2.93 14.98
CA PRO A 94 -14.12 2.30 13.77
C PRO A 94 -13.17 3.25 13.03
N GLY A 95 -12.02 2.73 12.59
CA GLY A 95 -11.09 3.47 11.74
C GLY A 95 -11.70 3.80 10.37
N PRO A 96 -11.15 4.79 9.64
CA PRO A 96 -11.66 5.16 8.33
C PRO A 96 -11.59 3.99 7.34
N VAL A 97 -12.61 3.88 6.47
CA VAL A 97 -12.60 2.92 5.36
C VAL A 97 -11.53 3.34 4.35
N MET A 98 -10.50 2.50 4.20
CA MET A 98 -9.40 2.73 3.28
C MET A 98 -9.76 2.22 1.88
N LEU A 99 -10.01 3.14 0.94
CA LEU A 99 -10.29 2.80 -0.46
C LEU A 99 -9.03 2.29 -1.17
N PRO A 100 -9.14 1.33 -2.11
CA PRO A 100 -8.02 0.96 -2.98
C PRO A 100 -7.49 2.13 -3.77
N VAL A 101 -6.17 2.17 -3.96
CA VAL A 101 -5.47 3.20 -4.73
C VAL A 101 -5.38 2.76 -6.19
N VAL A 102 -5.81 3.64 -7.11
CA VAL A 102 -5.63 3.42 -8.55
C VAL A 102 -4.20 3.77 -8.95
N VAL A 103 -3.51 2.84 -9.62
CA VAL A 103 -2.16 3.02 -10.16
C VAL A 103 -2.19 2.93 -11.70
N PRO A 104 -1.95 4.04 -12.42
CA PRO A 104 -1.78 4.03 -13.88
C PRO A 104 -0.58 3.20 -14.35
N PRO A 105 -0.46 2.87 -15.65
CA PRO A 105 0.76 2.31 -16.20
C PRO A 105 1.97 3.20 -15.90
N ASN A 106 3.10 2.59 -15.56
CA ASN A 106 4.37 3.21 -15.19
C ASN A 106 4.33 4.14 -13.96
N ALA A 107 3.24 4.17 -13.21
CA ALA A 107 3.13 4.95 -11.99
C ALA A 107 3.57 4.14 -10.76
N GLU A 108 4.00 4.86 -9.72
CA GLU A 108 4.51 4.30 -8.48
C GLU A 108 3.58 4.62 -7.30
N LEU A 109 3.55 3.69 -6.35
CA LEU A 109 2.94 3.85 -5.05
C LEU A 109 4.00 3.65 -3.97
N THR A 110 4.08 4.53 -2.99
CA THR A 110 5.02 4.46 -1.89
C THR A 110 4.33 4.38 -0.53
N SER A 111 4.91 3.61 0.39
CA SER A 111 4.46 3.46 1.78
C SER A 111 5.68 3.43 2.69
N ARG A 112 5.67 4.26 3.74
CA ARG A 112 6.77 4.31 4.71
C ARG A 112 6.62 3.17 5.70
N LEU A 113 7.72 2.45 5.91
CA LEU A 113 7.87 1.43 6.95
C LEU A 113 8.88 1.93 7.98
N LEU A 114 8.55 1.82 9.26
CA LEU A 114 9.46 2.15 10.37
C LEU A 114 9.42 1.06 11.43
N TRP A 115 10.57 0.72 11.98
CA TRP A 115 10.73 -0.25 13.07
C TRP A 115 11.87 0.18 14.01
N VAL A 116 11.93 -0.48 15.18
CA VAL A 116 13.03 -0.31 16.13
C VAL A 116 14.19 -1.20 15.70
N ASP A 117 15.38 -0.64 15.50
CA ASP A 117 16.57 -1.32 14.97
C ASP A 117 17.74 -1.39 15.96
N GLY A 118 17.57 -0.84 17.16
CA GLY A 118 18.51 -0.96 18.27
C GLY A 118 17.93 -1.76 19.43
N ASP A 119 18.80 -2.42 20.19
CA ASP A 119 18.43 -3.06 21.46
C ASP A 119 18.22 -2.01 22.56
N VAL A 120 17.12 -1.27 22.44
CA VAL A 120 16.64 -0.32 23.45
C VAL A 120 15.75 -0.97 24.50
N PHE A 121 15.49 -2.27 24.36
CA PHE A 121 14.61 -3.04 25.24
C PHE A 121 15.39 -3.90 26.24
N GLY A 122 16.72 -4.02 26.09
CA GLY A 122 17.59 -4.63 27.09
C GLY A 122 17.62 -3.78 28.37
N ASP A 123 16.97 -4.28 29.43
CA ASP A 123 17.26 -3.88 30.80
C ASP A 123 17.99 -5.03 31.54
N SER A 124 18.32 -4.83 32.81
CA SER A 124 19.05 -5.80 33.64
C SER A 124 18.35 -7.15 33.82
N SER A 125 17.13 -7.33 33.30
CA SER A 125 16.31 -8.54 33.44
C SER A 125 16.23 -9.41 32.18
N GLY A 126 16.89 -9.03 31.08
CA GLY A 126 17.09 -9.88 29.90
C GLY A 126 16.97 -9.13 28.56
N SER A 127 17.50 -9.74 27.49
CA SER A 127 17.48 -9.21 26.14
C SER A 127 16.04 -9.06 25.59
N GLY A 128 15.77 -7.99 24.85
CA GLY A 128 14.53 -7.82 24.10
C GLY A 128 14.31 -8.95 23.07
N SER A 129 13.12 -9.00 22.48
CA SER A 129 12.88 -9.90 21.34
C SER A 129 13.54 -9.33 20.08
N SER A 130 13.99 -10.19 19.19
CA SER A 130 14.52 -9.76 17.89
C SER A 130 14.04 -10.65 16.76
N ALA A 131 13.98 -10.07 15.57
CA ALA A 131 13.75 -10.77 14.32
C ALA A 131 14.71 -10.21 13.26
N SER A 132 15.31 -11.08 12.47
CA SER A 132 16.18 -10.71 11.34
C SER A 132 15.56 -11.26 10.05
N PRO A 133 14.59 -10.55 9.45
CA PRO A 133 13.99 -10.97 8.19
C PRO A 133 14.99 -10.89 7.04
N GLU A 134 14.91 -11.84 6.13
CA GLU A 134 15.64 -11.80 4.86
C GLU A 134 14.74 -11.45 3.69
N TYR A 135 13.43 -11.66 3.85
CA TYR A 135 12.45 -11.33 2.82
C TYR A 135 11.23 -10.62 3.39
N LEU A 136 10.68 -9.72 2.58
CA LEU A 136 9.38 -9.12 2.79
C LEU A 136 8.42 -9.63 1.72
N ARG A 137 7.30 -10.22 2.14
CA ARG A 137 6.18 -10.57 1.28
C ARG A 137 5.05 -9.57 1.44
N VAL A 138 4.55 -9.05 0.32
CA VAL A 138 3.42 -8.12 0.24
C VAL A 138 2.24 -8.84 -0.40
N SER A 139 1.14 -9.03 0.33
CA SER A 139 -0.11 -9.59 -0.21
C SER A 139 -1.06 -8.47 -0.63
N LEU A 140 -1.49 -8.49 -1.89
CA LEU A 140 -2.38 -7.49 -2.50
C LEU A 140 -3.87 -7.76 -2.22
N ARG A 141 -4.21 -8.65 -1.30
CA ARG A 141 -5.58 -8.78 -0.82
C ARG A 141 -5.86 -7.64 0.16
N GLY A 142 -7.07 -7.10 0.13
CA GLY A 142 -7.52 -6.06 1.08
C GLY A 142 -7.40 -6.52 2.54
N PRO A 143 -7.74 -5.65 3.51
CA PRO A 143 -7.67 -6.00 4.91
C PRO A 143 -8.62 -7.17 5.19
N VAL A 144 -8.06 -8.36 5.39
CA VAL A 144 -8.79 -9.53 5.89
C VAL A 144 -8.09 -9.97 7.16
N SER A 145 -8.87 -10.07 8.23
CA SER A 145 -8.57 -10.62 9.54
C SER A 145 -8.20 -12.11 9.52
N ALA A 146 -7.61 -12.60 8.42
CA ALA A 146 -7.31 -14.00 8.21
C ALA A 146 -5.95 -14.37 8.83
N PRO A 147 -5.86 -15.54 9.50
CA PRO A 147 -4.60 -16.04 10.04
C PRO A 147 -3.54 -16.14 8.95
N ALA A 148 -2.27 -15.95 9.32
CA ALA A 148 -1.12 -15.84 8.40
C ALA A 148 -0.87 -17.08 7.51
N ASN A 149 -1.64 -18.16 7.67
CA ASN A 149 -1.39 -19.46 7.05
C ASN A 149 -2.35 -19.85 5.91
N SER A 150 -3.30 -18.98 5.54
CA SER A 150 -4.34 -19.36 4.53
C SER A 150 -4.01 -18.97 3.08
N ASP A 151 -2.79 -18.52 2.79
CA ASP A 151 -2.51 -17.74 1.58
C ASP A 151 -1.83 -18.55 0.45
N LYS A 152 -2.47 -19.62 -0.03
CA LYS A 152 -2.00 -20.37 -1.22
C LYS A 152 -2.37 -19.67 -2.56
N ASN A 153 -3.25 -18.67 -2.53
CA ASN A 153 -3.77 -17.97 -3.73
C ASN A 153 -3.69 -16.42 -3.64
N ALA A 154 -2.87 -15.84 -2.75
CA ALA A 154 -2.62 -14.39 -2.83
C ALA A 154 -1.72 -14.07 -4.01
N ARG A 155 -2.15 -13.06 -4.77
CA ARG A 155 -1.27 -12.22 -5.57
C ARG A 155 -0.32 -11.54 -4.59
N SER A 156 0.84 -12.15 -4.40
CA SER A 156 1.87 -11.64 -3.50
C SER A 156 3.13 -11.36 -4.28
N LEU A 157 3.84 -10.34 -3.85
CA LEU A 157 5.18 -10.01 -4.31
C LEU A 157 6.15 -10.23 -3.16
N ARG A 158 7.39 -10.57 -3.49
CA ARG A 158 8.46 -10.71 -2.52
C ARG A 158 9.65 -9.86 -2.95
N THR A 159 10.32 -9.28 -1.98
CA THR A 159 11.61 -8.61 -2.15
C THR A 159 12.52 -8.96 -0.99
N ALA A 160 13.84 -8.79 -1.18
CA ALA A 160 14.80 -8.92 -0.09
C ALA A 160 14.54 -7.85 0.97
N PHE A 161 14.77 -8.20 2.22
CA PHE A 161 14.70 -7.29 3.35
C PHE A 161 16.06 -7.27 4.06
N HIS A 162 16.50 -6.09 4.44
CA HIS A 162 17.73 -5.90 5.21
C HIS A 162 17.41 -5.10 6.46
N GLY A 163 17.86 -5.62 7.60
CA GLY A 163 17.68 -4.97 8.90
C GLY A 163 17.27 -5.97 9.97
N THR A 164 17.62 -5.63 11.21
CA THR A 164 17.13 -6.35 12.39
C THR A 164 16.02 -5.52 13.02
N MET A 165 15.00 -6.21 13.50
CA MET A 165 13.88 -5.63 14.22
C MET A 165 13.96 -6.03 15.68
N TYR A 166 13.77 -5.08 16.57
CA TYR A 166 13.76 -5.30 18.01
C TYR A 166 12.37 -5.03 18.59
N GLY A 167 12.02 -5.78 19.63
CA GLY A 167 10.78 -5.64 20.37
C GLY A 167 10.98 -5.83 21.88
N PRO A 168 9.97 -5.45 22.69
CA PRO A 168 9.99 -5.70 24.12
C PRO A 168 10.08 -7.20 24.44
N LYS A 169 10.65 -7.54 25.60
CA LYS A 169 10.71 -8.93 26.08
C LYS A 169 9.32 -9.57 26.08
N GLY A 170 9.21 -10.75 25.46
CA GLY A 170 7.96 -11.52 25.38
C GLY A 170 6.90 -10.96 24.42
N LYS A 171 7.21 -9.93 23.62
CA LYS A 171 6.35 -9.41 22.56
C LYS A 171 7.07 -9.49 21.21
N PRO A 172 6.36 -9.74 20.10
CA PRO A 172 7.00 -9.70 18.78
C PRO A 172 7.51 -8.27 18.48
N PRO A 173 8.59 -8.12 17.69
CA PRO A 173 8.95 -6.84 17.11
C PRO A 173 7.79 -6.21 16.35
N GLU A 174 7.68 -4.88 16.43
CA GLU A 174 6.61 -4.12 15.78
C GLU A 174 7.15 -3.24 14.66
N TYR A 175 6.31 -3.03 13.64
CA TYR A 175 6.55 -2.02 12.60
C TYR A 175 5.33 -1.12 12.41
N THR A 176 5.55 0.10 11.93
CA THR A 176 4.49 0.99 11.44
C THR A 176 4.51 1.04 9.92
N GLN A 177 3.35 1.28 9.32
CA GLN A 177 3.16 1.35 7.88
C GLN A 177 2.20 2.50 7.55
N THR A 178 2.60 3.45 6.73
CA THR A 178 1.66 4.42 6.18
C THR A 178 0.85 3.79 5.05
N PRO A 179 -0.38 4.25 4.77
CA PRO A 179 -1.07 3.85 3.55
C PRO A 179 -0.22 4.15 2.31
N LEU A 180 -0.33 3.30 1.30
CA LEU A 180 0.21 3.53 -0.04
C LEU A 180 -0.37 4.83 -0.60
N ARG A 181 0.49 5.66 -1.17
CA ARG A 181 0.13 6.90 -1.87
C ARG A 181 0.85 6.92 -3.21
N ARG A 182 0.30 7.65 -4.19
CA ARG A 182 1.00 7.86 -5.46
C ARG A 182 2.26 8.67 -5.26
N ASP A 183 3.29 8.30 -6.01
CA ASP A 183 4.56 9.02 -6.07
C ASP A 183 4.96 9.24 -7.55
N PRO A 184 5.13 10.50 -8.01
CA PRO A 184 4.86 11.73 -7.28
C PRO A 184 3.39 11.85 -6.88
N ALA A 185 3.13 12.56 -5.78
CA ALA A 185 1.78 12.87 -5.35
C ALA A 185 1.03 13.57 -6.51
N TRP A 186 -0.10 13.00 -6.92
CA TRP A 186 -0.86 13.51 -8.06
C TRP A 186 -1.38 14.91 -7.73
N CYS A 187 -1.09 15.90 -8.58
CA CYS A 187 -1.45 17.32 -8.36
C CYS A 187 -2.97 17.61 -8.28
N GLY A 188 -3.84 16.59 -8.36
CA GLY A 188 -5.29 16.73 -8.29
C GLY A 188 -5.90 16.76 -6.88
N ASP A 189 -5.13 16.48 -5.83
CA ASP A 189 -5.64 16.32 -4.44
C ASP A 189 -5.41 17.55 -3.53
N ARG A 190 -5.01 18.70 -4.08
CA ARG A 190 -5.11 19.98 -3.37
C ARG A 190 -6.36 20.71 -3.83
N LYS A 191 -7.45 20.56 -3.07
CA LYS A 191 -8.55 21.53 -3.02
C LYS A 191 -8.57 22.18 -1.65
#